data_AF-A0A960DCT7-F1
#
_entry.id   AF-A0A960DCT7-F1
#
_cell.length_a   1.000
_cell.length_b   1.000
_cell.length_c   1.000
_cell.angle_alpha   90.00
_cell.angle_beta   90.00
_cell.angle_gamma   90.00
#
_symmetry.space_group_name_H-M   'P 1'
#
loop_
_entity.id
_entity.type
_entity.pdbx_description
1 polymer ?
#
loop_
_entity_poly.entity_id
_entity_poly.type
_entity_poly.pdbx_seq_one_letter_code
_entity_poly.pdbx_strand_id
1 'polypeptide(L)'
;MARRRSNSGGGFAVVFVALLVVAVIVEFFWWIVGAAALVGVFFAGRALFREAARRREVAEEREAALRRRADRQHRWLLTGDSRGLYGPEGASAMSTVCPPPLTPDDENPEAQEIPAIATLADTADELTVLMAEKPPQWRMAVFASVLVQRMTPLLPRLRDSELGFRPTPPGRQVSSGPQLAYILLSLLDELLSTIRQLESFMSAPAFMGSFGDHADESTADPAAIAHTANRLMDYHDRFLELSERCRELSAPSEHSGLLADYARLFDMPLQSYQEFITEFVEVVEGLPQLLKHASGVTELGAIVMEIGLDEDLLKRIFKRLDKITKA
;
A
#
# COMPACT_ATOMS: atom_id res chain seq x y z
N MET A 1 -23.82 57.32 80.95
CA MET A 1 -23.44 56.01 80.38
C MET A 1 -22.36 56.23 79.35
N ALA A 2 -21.12 55.82 79.63
CA ALA A 2 -19.95 56.21 78.88
C ALA A 2 -19.22 55.02 78.23
N ARG A 3 -19.05 55.16 76.91
CA ARG A 3 -17.85 54.89 76.09
C ARG A 3 -17.46 53.46 75.64
N ARG A 4 -17.13 53.43 74.35
CA ARG A 4 -16.70 52.37 73.42
C ARG A 4 -15.17 52.19 73.41
N ARG A 5 -14.75 51.05 72.80
CA ARG A 5 -13.42 50.63 72.21
C ARG A 5 -12.46 49.86 73.14
N SER A 6 -11.70 48.86 72.69
CA SER A 6 -11.29 48.44 71.32
C SER A 6 -10.91 46.95 71.23
N ASN A 7 -11.23 46.33 70.09
CA ASN A 7 -10.71 45.04 69.62
C ASN A 7 -9.28 45.21 69.07
N SER A 8 -8.30 44.50 69.62
CA SER A 8 -6.94 44.38 69.05
C SER A 8 -6.47 42.92 69.13
N GLY A 9 -6.83 42.10 68.13
CA GLY A 9 -6.43 40.68 68.07
C GLY A 9 -6.26 40.09 66.66
N GLY A 10 -6.55 40.84 65.60
CA GLY A 10 -6.56 40.31 64.22
C GLY A 10 -5.20 40.33 63.49
N GLY A 11 -4.26 41.19 63.88
CA GLY A 11 -3.02 41.41 63.12
C GLY A 11 -1.98 40.28 63.23
N PHE A 12 -1.80 39.73 64.43
CA PHE A 12 -0.76 38.72 64.68
C PHE A 12 -1.10 37.35 64.09
N ALA A 13 -2.37 36.95 64.11
CA ALA A 13 -2.80 35.67 63.52
C ALA A 13 -2.58 35.65 62.00
N VAL A 14 -2.84 36.77 61.32
CA VAL A 14 -2.65 36.88 59.86
C VAL A 14 -1.18 36.81 59.49
N VAL A 15 -0.30 37.48 60.25
CA VAL A 15 1.16 37.44 60.01
C VAL A 15 1.74 36.06 60.27
N PHE A 16 1.26 35.36 61.30
CA PHE A 16 1.76 34.02 61.63
C PHE A 16 1.35 32.97 60.58
N VAL A 17 0.10 33.04 60.10
CA VAL A 17 -0.37 32.18 59.00
C VAL A 17 0.40 32.47 57.71
N ALA A 18 0.68 33.74 57.40
CA ALA A 18 1.46 34.11 56.23
C ALA A 18 2.90 33.56 56.29
N LEU A 19 3.57 33.64 57.44
CA LEU A 19 4.93 33.09 57.61
C LEU A 19 4.97 31.57 57.52
N LEU A 20 3.96 30.87 58.06
CA LEU A 20 3.87 29.42 57.97
C LEU A 20 3.64 28.97 56.52
N VAL A 21 2.79 29.68 55.77
CA VAL A 21 2.58 29.43 54.33
C VAL A 21 3.88 29.65 53.55
N VAL A 22 4.63 30.72 53.83
CA VAL A 22 5.93 30.98 53.16
C VAL A 22 6.95 29.90 53.50
N ALA A 23 7.05 29.46 54.76
CA ALA A 23 7.97 28.40 55.18
C ALA A 23 7.67 27.08 54.47
N VAL A 24 6.39 26.69 54.39
CA VAL A 24 5.95 25.50 53.66
C VAL A 24 6.25 25.62 52.17
N ILE A 25 6.03 26.79 51.55
CA ILE A 25 6.35 27.00 50.12
C ILE A 25 7.86 26.85 49.87
N VAL A 26 8.71 27.42 50.73
CA VAL A 26 10.17 27.34 50.58
C VAL A 26 10.65 25.89 50.73
N GLU A 27 10.09 25.13 51.67
CA GLU A 27 10.50 23.75 51.92
C GLU A 27 10.04 22.79 50.81
N PHE A 28 8.85 23.02 50.24
CA PHE A 28 8.30 22.17 49.17
C PHE A 28 8.69 22.61 47.75
N PHE A 29 9.29 23.79 47.56
CA PHE A 29 9.69 24.29 46.25
C PHE A 29 10.62 23.31 45.50
N TRP A 30 11.62 22.77 46.18
CA TRP A 30 12.57 21.82 45.59
C TRP A 30 11.93 20.48 45.20
N TRP A 31 10.92 20.04 45.95
CA TRP A 31 10.13 18.84 45.60
C TRP A 31 9.28 19.05 44.35
N ILE A 32 8.69 20.24 44.19
CA ILE A 32 7.90 20.60 43.00
C ILE A 32 8.81 20.70 41.77
N VAL A 33 9.98 21.33 41.89
CA VAL A 33 10.96 21.44 40.80
C VAL A 33 11.48 20.05 40.40
N GLY A 34 11.79 19.18 41.38
CA GLY A 34 12.19 17.80 41.12
C GLY A 34 11.12 16.97 40.41
N ALA A 35 9.85 17.11 40.83
CA ALA A 35 8.73 16.43 40.17
C ALA A 35 8.52 16.95 38.72
N ALA A 36 8.61 18.26 38.49
CA ALA A 36 8.50 18.85 37.16
C ALA A 36 9.61 18.37 36.22
N ALA A 37 10.85 18.26 36.71
CA ALA A 37 11.97 17.74 35.95
C ALA A 37 11.77 16.27 35.56
N LEU A 38 11.29 15.43 36.49
CA LEU A 38 10.98 14.02 36.22
C LEU A 38 9.89 13.85 35.15
N VAL A 39 8.84 14.68 35.22
CA VAL A 39 7.79 14.70 34.20
C VAL A 39 8.36 15.12 32.84
N GLY A 40 9.21 16.16 32.80
CA GLY A 40 9.88 16.60 31.57
C GLY A 40 10.73 15.50 30.92
N VAL A 41 11.52 14.78 31.72
CA VAL A 41 12.34 13.66 31.24
C VAL A 41 11.48 12.49 30.75
N PHE A 42 10.38 12.18 31.43
CA PHE A 42 9.44 11.14 31.01
C PHE A 42 8.79 11.47 29.66
N PHE A 43 8.33 12.71 29.46
CA PHE A 43 7.75 13.14 28.18
C PHE A 43 8.80 13.18 27.06
N ALA A 44 10.02 13.64 27.34
CA ALA A 44 11.12 13.62 26.37
C ALA A 44 11.50 12.18 25.97
N GLY A 45 11.60 11.27 26.94
CA GLY A 45 11.86 9.85 26.70
C GLY A 45 10.76 9.20 25.86
N ARG A 46 9.48 9.48 26.16
CA ARG A 46 8.33 8.98 25.39
C ARG A 46 8.30 9.52 23.96
N ALA A 47 8.70 10.78 23.74
CA ALA A 47 8.80 11.38 22.42
C ALA A 47 9.92 10.71 21.58
N LEU A 48 11.08 10.49 22.19
CA LEU A 48 12.21 9.80 21.54
C LEU A 48 11.87 8.34 21.20
N PHE A 49 11.13 7.64 22.06
CA PHE A 49 10.70 6.26 21.81
C PHE A 49 9.73 6.16 20.62
N ARG A 50 8.79 7.10 20.49
CA ARG A 50 7.90 7.19 19.31
C ARG A 50 8.68 7.46 18.03
N GLU A 51 9.66 8.34 18.09
CA GLU A 51 10.47 8.69 16.93
C GLU A 51 11.38 7.53 16.52
N ALA A 52 11.92 6.78 17.48
CA ALA A 52 12.72 5.59 17.23
C ALA A 52 11.91 4.43 16.65
N ALA A 53 10.67 4.22 17.12
CA ALA A 53 9.76 3.20 16.55
C ALA A 53 9.46 3.50 15.08
N ARG A 54 9.11 4.75 14.75
CA ARG A 54 8.90 5.19 13.36
C ARG A 54 10.12 4.99 12.46
N ARG A 55 11.33 5.25 12.98
CA ARG A 55 12.56 5.04 12.20
C ARG A 55 12.84 3.56 11.93
N ARG A 56 12.39 2.65 12.80
CA ARG A 56 12.53 1.20 12.58
C ARG A 56 11.56 0.72 11.53
N GLU A 57 10.29 1.12 11.61
CA GLU A 57 9.27 0.79 10.60
C GLU A 57 9.71 1.25 9.20
N VAL A 58 10.15 2.51 9.05
CA VAL A 58 10.65 3.02 7.77
C VAL A 58 11.93 2.31 7.30
N ALA A 59 12.78 1.83 8.21
CA ALA A 59 13.98 1.07 7.84
C ALA A 59 13.62 -0.34 7.36
N GLU A 60 12.68 -1.00 8.03
CA GLU A 60 12.14 -2.31 7.64
C GLU A 60 11.45 -2.24 6.27
N GLU A 61 10.66 -1.20 6.01
CA GLU A 61 10.05 -0.94 4.69
C GLU A 61 11.11 -0.76 3.60
N ARG A 62 12.15 0.03 3.87
CA ARG A 62 13.26 0.24 2.92
C ARG A 62 14.00 -1.05 2.64
N GLU A 63 14.28 -1.85 3.66
CA GLU A 63 14.92 -3.16 3.49
C GLU A 63 14.02 -4.12 2.70
N ALA A 64 12.72 -4.15 2.98
CA ALA A 64 11.77 -4.96 2.22
C ALA A 64 11.69 -4.52 0.75
N ALA A 65 11.65 -3.22 0.48
CA ALA A 65 11.70 -2.67 -0.88
C ALA A 65 13.04 -2.95 -1.60
N LEU A 66 14.15 -3.02 -0.87
CA LEU A 66 15.44 -3.42 -1.43
C LEU A 66 15.49 -4.91 -1.75
N ARG A 67 15.00 -5.78 -0.85
CA ARG A 67 14.90 -7.23 -1.06
C ARG A 67 14.03 -7.54 -2.27
N ARG A 68 12.84 -6.93 -2.39
CA ARG A 68 11.96 -7.08 -3.55
C ARG A 68 12.64 -6.70 -4.86
N ARG A 69 13.38 -5.58 -4.88
CA ARG A 69 14.15 -5.17 -6.07
C ARG A 69 15.26 -6.16 -6.42
N ALA A 70 15.96 -6.69 -5.41
CA ALA A 70 16.96 -7.72 -5.61
C ALA A 70 16.35 -9.02 -6.16
N ASP A 71 15.22 -9.47 -5.62
CA ASP A 71 14.51 -10.67 -6.08
C ASP A 71 14.01 -10.52 -7.53
N ARG A 72 13.51 -9.32 -7.88
CA ARG A 72 13.09 -9.01 -9.25
C ARG A 72 14.28 -9.04 -10.22
N GLN A 73 15.41 -8.43 -9.85
CA GLN A 73 16.64 -8.48 -10.66
C GLN A 73 17.19 -9.89 -10.77
N HIS A 74 17.13 -10.67 -9.69
CA HIS A 74 17.56 -12.06 -9.68
C HIS A 74 16.71 -12.91 -10.64
N ARG A 75 15.38 -12.73 -10.63
CA ARG A 75 14.48 -13.36 -11.61
C ARG A 75 14.86 -13.01 -13.04
N TRP A 76 15.03 -11.73 -13.36
CA TRP A 76 15.45 -11.30 -14.70
C TRP A 76 16.75 -11.98 -15.12
N LEU A 77 17.72 -12.08 -14.22
CA LEU A 77 18.98 -12.79 -14.48
C LEU A 77 18.75 -14.28 -14.79
N LEU A 78 17.90 -14.96 -14.02
CA LEU A 78 17.58 -16.38 -14.24
C LEU A 78 16.88 -16.61 -15.58
N THR A 79 15.98 -15.70 -16.00
CA THR A 79 15.25 -15.80 -17.27
C THR A 79 16.13 -15.44 -18.48
N GLY A 80 17.39 -15.05 -18.26
CA GLY A 80 18.27 -14.56 -19.32
C GLY A 80 17.88 -13.16 -19.83
N ASP A 81 17.05 -12.44 -19.09
CA ASP A 81 16.67 -11.07 -19.40
C ASP A 81 17.84 -10.12 -19.09
N SER A 82 18.26 -9.36 -20.10
CA SER A 82 19.29 -8.34 -19.99
C SER A 82 19.03 -7.30 -18.88
N ARG A 83 17.77 -7.12 -18.46
CA ARG A 83 17.39 -6.28 -17.30
C ARG A 83 18.01 -6.75 -16.00
N GLY A 84 18.32 -8.04 -15.85
CA GLY A 84 18.96 -8.60 -14.66
C GLY A 84 20.40 -8.13 -14.47
N LEU A 85 21.13 -7.92 -15.57
CA LEU A 85 22.55 -7.50 -15.53
C LEU A 85 22.71 -5.98 -15.62
N TYR A 86 21.86 -5.32 -16.43
CA TYR A 86 22.01 -3.90 -16.77
C TYR A 86 20.94 -2.99 -16.13
N GLY A 87 19.93 -3.55 -15.48
CA GLY A 87 18.73 -2.82 -15.08
C GLY A 87 17.83 -2.48 -16.28
N PRO A 88 16.61 -1.95 -16.05
CA PRO A 88 15.64 -1.68 -17.11
C PRO A 88 16.14 -0.66 -18.14
N GLU A 89 16.74 0.44 -17.69
CA GLU A 89 17.29 1.47 -18.59
C GLU A 89 18.52 0.96 -19.36
N GLY A 90 19.41 0.24 -18.68
CA GLY A 90 20.62 -0.31 -19.30
C GLY A 90 20.32 -1.44 -20.29
N ALA A 91 19.29 -2.25 -20.05
CA ALA A 91 18.81 -3.27 -20.96
C ALA A 91 18.30 -2.68 -22.28
N SER A 92 17.52 -1.59 -22.21
CA SER A 92 17.06 -0.88 -23.41
C SER A 92 18.22 -0.28 -24.22
N ALA A 93 19.24 0.26 -23.54
CA ALA A 93 20.44 0.73 -24.21
C ALA A 93 21.24 -0.42 -24.85
N MET A 94 21.39 -1.55 -24.15
CA MET A 94 22.14 -2.70 -24.64
C MET A 94 21.46 -3.43 -25.78
N SER A 95 20.13 -3.54 -25.81
CA SER A 95 19.39 -4.15 -26.93
C SER A 95 19.55 -3.36 -28.23
N THR A 96 19.82 -2.06 -28.13
CA THR A 96 20.13 -1.20 -29.29
C THR A 96 21.54 -1.46 -29.84
N VAL A 97 22.49 -1.85 -28.98
CA VAL A 97 23.91 -2.06 -29.33
C VAL A 97 24.19 -3.51 -29.75
N CYS A 98 23.58 -4.46 -29.05
CA CYS A 98 23.71 -5.89 -29.30
C CYS A 98 22.29 -6.48 -29.29
N PRO A 99 21.61 -6.54 -30.45
CA PRO A 99 20.31 -7.21 -30.52
C PRO A 99 20.48 -8.67 -30.04
N PRO A 100 19.47 -9.23 -29.35
CA PRO A 100 19.55 -10.59 -28.85
C PRO A 100 19.86 -11.54 -30.02
N PRO A 101 20.68 -12.58 -29.79
CA PRO A 101 20.93 -13.58 -30.81
C PRO A 101 19.58 -14.19 -31.24
N LEU A 102 19.38 -14.35 -32.55
CA LEU A 102 18.28 -15.16 -33.09
C LEU A 102 18.29 -16.52 -32.37
N THR A 103 17.15 -16.93 -31.83
CA THR A 103 17.05 -18.22 -31.16
C THR A 103 17.48 -19.33 -32.13
N PRO A 104 18.28 -20.31 -31.69
CA PRO A 104 18.63 -21.46 -32.50
C PRO A 104 17.43 -22.42 -32.55
N ASP A 105 16.33 -22.00 -33.16
CA ASP A 105 15.16 -22.86 -33.39
C ASP A 105 15.24 -23.64 -34.71
N ASP A 106 16.38 -23.62 -35.42
CA ASP A 106 16.49 -24.27 -36.74
C ASP A 106 17.33 -25.57 -36.81
N GLU A 107 18.02 -26.03 -35.76
CA GLU A 107 19.03 -27.11 -35.96
C GLU A 107 19.06 -28.30 -34.96
N ASN A 108 18.12 -28.47 -34.03
CA ASN A 108 18.13 -29.67 -33.18
C ASN A 108 16.78 -30.39 -33.04
N PRO A 109 16.48 -31.37 -33.91
CA PRO A 109 15.24 -32.15 -33.88
C PRO A 109 15.17 -33.21 -32.75
N GLU A 110 16.17 -33.33 -31.87
CA GLU A 110 16.20 -34.33 -30.78
C GLU A 110 16.08 -33.74 -29.36
N ALA A 111 15.75 -32.45 -29.21
CA ALA A 111 15.37 -31.93 -27.90
C ALA A 111 14.09 -32.64 -27.44
N GLN A 112 14.18 -33.42 -26.36
CA GLN A 112 13.03 -34.06 -25.70
C GLN A 112 11.87 -33.07 -25.67
N GLU A 113 10.70 -33.48 -26.18
CA GLU A 113 9.47 -32.67 -26.16
C GLU A 113 9.15 -32.31 -24.70
N ILE A 114 9.66 -31.17 -24.25
CA ILE A 114 9.28 -30.60 -22.96
C ILE A 114 7.77 -30.33 -23.10
N PRO A 115 6.93 -30.90 -22.23
CA PRO A 115 5.49 -30.69 -22.33
C PRO A 115 5.20 -29.20 -22.34
N ALA A 116 4.36 -28.77 -23.29
CA ALA A 116 4.01 -27.37 -23.49
C ALA A 116 3.52 -26.77 -22.17
N ILE A 117 4.27 -25.83 -21.62
CA ILE A 117 3.96 -25.13 -20.37
C ILE A 117 2.76 -24.22 -20.63
N ALA A 118 1.91 -24.07 -19.62
CA ALA A 118 0.73 -23.21 -19.69
C ALA A 118 1.08 -21.78 -20.12
N THR A 119 0.37 -21.27 -21.13
CA THR A 119 0.43 -19.87 -21.55
C THR A 119 -0.80 -19.11 -21.07
N LEU A 120 -0.71 -17.78 -21.09
CA LEU A 120 -1.86 -16.92 -20.78
C LEU A 120 -2.97 -17.14 -21.81
N ALA A 121 -4.20 -17.10 -21.32
CA ALA A 121 -5.41 -17.08 -22.11
C ALA A 121 -5.89 -15.64 -22.25
N ASP A 122 -5.98 -15.13 -23.47
CA ASP A 122 -6.43 -13.77 -23.75
C ASP A 122 -7.96 -13.69 -23.75
N THR A 123 -8.63 -14.83 -23.96
CA THR A 123 -10.10 -14.91 -24.05
C THR A 123 -10.72 -15.86 -23.02
N ALA A 124 -12.03 -15.72 -22.79
CA ALA A 124 -12.79 -16.59 -21.89
C ALA A 124 -12.86 -18.04 -22.39
N ASP A 125 -12.88 -18.23 -23.72
CA ASP A 125 -12.90 -19.56 -24.34
C ASP A 125 -11.54 -20.26 -24.14
N GLU A 126 -10.44 -19.55 -24.40
CA GLU A 126 -9.08 -20.05 -24.12
C GLU A 126 -8.88 -20.35 -22.63
N LEU A 127 -9.43 -19.52 -21.74
CA LEU A 127 -9.36 -19.77 -20.30
C LEU A 127 -10.09 -21.06 -19.93
N THR A 128 -11.23 -21.33 -20.55
CA THR A 128 -12.00 -22.56 -20.34
C THR A 128 -11.22 -23.78 -20.81
N VAL A 129 -10.53 -23.69 -21.95
CA VAL A 129 -9.63 -24.74 -22.46
C VAL A 129 -8.46 -24.95 -21.48
N LEU A 130 -7.81 -23.87 -21.04
CA LEU A 130 -6.70 -23.93 -20.08
C LEU A 130 -7.10 -24.62 -18.76
N MET A 131 -8.29 -24.32 -18.25
CA MET A 131 -8.85 -24.93 -17.03
C MET A 131 -9.20 -26.42 -17.21
N ALA A 132 -9.49 -26.85 -18.44
CA ALA A 132 -9.83 -28.23 -18.77
C ALA A 132 -8.59 -29.10 -19.02
N GLU A 133 -7.63 -28.59 -19.80
CA GLU A 133 -6.42 -29.33 -20.19
C GLU A 133 -5.36 -29.39 -19.10
N LYS A 134 -5.30 -28.36 -18.23
CA LYS A 134 -4.37 -28.26 -17.09
C LYS A 134 -2.91 -28.62 -17.45
N PRO A 135 -2.30 -27.96 -18.45
CA PRO A 135 -0.88 -28.13 -18.76
C PRO A 135 0.02 -27.77 -17.56
N PRO A 136 1.31 -28.14 -17.53
CA PRO A 136 2.21 -27.78 -16.44
C PRO A 136 2.19 -26.26 -16.15
N GLN A 137 2.13 -25.88 -14.87
CA GLN A 137 2.03 -24.48 -14.38
C GLN A 137 0.69 -23.78 -14.69
N TRP A 138 -0.36 -24.52 -15.07
CA TRP A 138 -1.68 -23.96 -15.39
C TRP A 138 -2.28 -23.10 -14.28
N ARG A 139 -1.98 -23.39 -13.01
CA ARG A 139 -2.53 -22.66 -11.84
C ARG A 139 -2.23 -21.16 -11.92
N MET A 140 -0.97 -20.84 -12.24
CA MET A 140 -0.48 -19.47 -12.35
C MET A 140 -1.02 -18.81 -13.62
N ALA A 141 -1.06 -19.56 -14.73
CA ALA A 141 -1.60 -19.08 -15.99
C ALA A 141 -3.10 -18.73 -15.89
N VAL A 142 -3.93 -19.58 -15.26
CA VAL A 142 -5.36 -19.30 -15.02
C VAL A 142 -5.53 -18.03 -14.19
N PHE A 143 -4.78 -17.91 -13.09
CA PHE A 143 -4.85 -16.74 -12.23
C PHE A 143 -4.48 -15.46 -13.00
N ALA A 144 -3.31 -15.43 -13.66
CA ALA A 144 -2.85 -14.30 -14.46
C ALA A 144 -3.83 -13.93 -15.58
N SER A 145 -4.36 -14.93 -16.30
CA SER A 145 -5.31 -14.74 -17.40
C SER A 145 -6.55 -13.99 -16.92
N VAL A 146 -7.12 -14.38 -15.77
CA VAL A 146 -8.28 -13.68 -15.19
C VAL A 146 -7.94 -12.23 -14.83
N LEU A 147 -6.76 -11.97 -14.25
CA LEU A 147 -6.33 -10.61 -13.91
C LEU A 147 -6.22 -9.72 -15.15
N VAL A 148 -5.57 -10.22 -16.22
CA VAL A 148 -5.40 -9.49 -17.49
C VAL A 148 -6.75 -9.25 -18.17
N GLN A 149 -7.59 -10.27 -18.26
CA GLN A 149 -8.92 -10.17 -18.87
C GLN A 149 -9.81 -9.15 -18.14
N ARG A 150 -9.75 -9.11 -16.80
CA ARG A 150 -10.48 -8.12 -15.98
C ARG A 150 -9.86 -6.73 -16.01
N MET A 151 -8.54 -6.61 -16.17
CA MET A 151 -7.84 -5.32 -16.24
C MET A 151 -8.10 -4.60 -17.56
N THR A 152 -8.14 -5.34 -18.67
CA THR A 152 -8.29 -4.80 -20.03
C THR A 152 -9.44 -3.78 -20.20
N PRO A 153 -10.69 -4.07 -19.77
CA PRO A 153 -11.78 -3.11 -19.88
C PRO A 153 -11.63 -1.88 -18.97
N LEU A 154 -10.79 -1.94 -17.94
CA LEU A 154 -10.55 -0.84 -16.99
C LEU A 154 -9.48 0.14 -17.47
N LEU A 155 -8.63 -0.26 -18.42
CA LEU A 155 -7.51 0.55 -18.91
C LEU A 155 -7.89 1.98 -19.32
N PRO A 156 -9.01 2.27 -20.01
CA PRO A 156 -9.40 3.64 -20.31
C PRO A 156 -9.63 4.49 -19.05
N ARG A 157 -10.34 3.94 -18.05
CA ARG A 157 -10.64 4.62 -16.79
C ARG A 157 -9.39 4.81 -15.93
N LEU A 158 -8.48 3.83 -15.93
CA LEU A 158 -7.21 3.94 -15.24
C LEU A 158 -6.33 5.03 -15.84
N ARG A 159 -6.27 5.12 -17.17
CA ARG A 159 -5.57 6.22 -17.86
C ARG A 159 -6.18 7.58 -17.52
N ASP A 160 -7.51 7.67 -17.44
CA ASP A 160 -8.18 8.90 -16.99
C ASP A 160 -7.78 9.26 -15.55
N SER A 161 -7.67 8.27 -14.65
CA SER A 161 -7.17 8.47 -13.28
C SER A 161 -5.72 8.97 -13.31
N GLU A 162 -4.82 8.28 -14.00
CA GLU A 162 -3.40 8.66 -14.11
C GLU A 162 -3.22 10.08 -14.67
N LEU A 163 -4.02 10.46 -15.66
CA LEU A 163 -3.98 11.79 -16.29
C LEU A 163 -4.55 12.91 -15.42
N GLY A 164 -5.09 12.60 -14.25
CA GLY A 164 -5.73 13.65 -13.44
C GLY A 164 -7.11 14.05 -13.98
N PHE A 165 -7.73 13.28 -14.89
CA PHE A 165 -8.95 13.66 -15.57
C PHE A 165 -10.09 13.90 -14.56
N ARG A 166 -10.87 14.96 -14.81
CA ARG A 166 -12.04 15.32 -14.02
C ARG A 166 -13.25 15.44 -14.94
N PRO A 167 -14.31 14.67 -14.70
CA PRO A 167 -15.52 14.78 -15.51
C PRO A 167 -16.10 16.20 -15.39
N THR A 168 -16.55 16.72 -16.53
CA THR A 168 -17.25 18.01 -16.64
C THR A 168 -18.66 17.75 -17.15
N PRO A 169 -19.72 18.20 -16.46
CA PRO A 169 -19.71 18.98 -15.21
C PRO A 169 -19.26 18.15 -14.00
N PRO A 170 -18.73 18.79 -12.93
CA PRO A 170 -18.36 18.07 -11.72
C PRO A 170 -19.58 17.39 -11.10
N GLY A 171 -19.42 16.13 -10.69
CA GLY A 171 -20.51 15.32 -10.16
C GLY A 171 -21.10 15.88 -8.87
N ARG A 172 -20.26 16.37 -7.95
CA ARG A 172 -20.71 16.91 -6.66
C ARG A 172 -20.01 18.20 -6.27
N GLN A 173 -20.78 19.28 -6.23
CA GLN A 173 -20.32 20.57 -5.72
C GLN A 173 -20.48 20.64 -4.20
N VAL A 174 -19.42 21.03 -3.49
CA VAL A 174 -19.39 21.17 -2.04
C VAL A 174 -19.17 22.64 -1.70
N SER A 175 -20.07 23.22 -0.90
CA SER A 175 -20.09 24.66 -0.62
C SER A 175 -19.42 25.04 0.71
N SER A 176 -19.10 24.08 1.58
CA SER A 176 -18.50 24.36 2.88
C SER A 176 -17.34 23.42 3.23
N GLY A 177 -16.35 23.98 3.93
CA GLY A 177 -15.19 23.24 4.44
C GLY A 177 -15.55 22.04 5.33
N PRO A 178 -16.43 22.19 6.35
CA PRO A 178 -16.83 21.06 7.19
C PRO A 178 -17.53 19.93 6.43
N GLN A 179 -18.37 20.25 5.44
CA GLN A 179 -18.99 19.25 4.58
C GLN A 179 -17.95 18.53 3.72
N LEU A 180 -16.97 19.27 3.19
CA LEU A 180 -15.86 18.69 2.43
C LEU A 180 -15.04 17.73 3.31
N ALA A 181 -14.69 18.16 4.52
CA ALA A 181 -13.92 17.35 5.46
C ALA A 181 -14.64 16.04 5.81
N TYR A 182 -15.96 16.09 6.06
CA TYR A 182 -16.75 14.89 6.31
C TYR A 182 -16.73 13.91 5.13
N ILE A 183 -16.95 14.40 3.91
CA ILE A 183 -16.94 13.56 2.69
C ILE A 183 -15.56 12.92 2.48
N LEU A 184 -14.49 13.71 2.61
CA LEU A 184 -13.12 13.24 2.42
C LEU A 184 -12.69 12.23 3.50
N LEU A 185 -13.12 12.41 4.76
CA LEU A 185 -12.89 11.44 5.82
C LEU A 185 -13.65 10.14 5.57
N SER A 186 -14.89 10.22 5.09
CA SER A 186 -15.67 9.03 4.71
C SER A 186 -15.00 8.25 3.58
N LEU A 187 -14.52 8.94 2.54
CA LEU A 187 -13.80 8.28 1.44
C LEU A 187 -12.51 7.63 1.93
N LEU A 188 -11.76 8.28 2.83
CA LEU A 188 -10.54 7.72 3.41
C LEU A 188 -10.82 6.47 4.25
N ASP A 189 -11.89 6.48 5.04
CA ASP A 189 -12.30 5.30 5.82
C ASP A 189 -12.72 4.14 4.91
N GLU A 190 -13.47 4.42 3.84
CA GLU A 190 -13.80 3.43 2.81
C GLU A 190 -12.53 2.85 2.16
N LEU A 191 -11.55 3.69 1.82
CA LEU A 191 -10.27 3.27 1.25
C LEU A 191 -9.51 2.32 2.21
N LEU A 192 -9.31 2.74 3.46
CA LEU A 192 -8.59 1.96 4.46
C LEU A 192 -9.32 0.64 4.80
N SER A 193 -10.65 0.67 4.85
CA SER A 193 -11.46 -0.54 5.03
C SER A 193 -11.29 -1.51 3.86
N THR A 194 -11.27 -1.00 2.63
CA THR A 194 -11.05 -1.81 1.42
C THR A 194 -9.66 -2.46 1.43
N ILE A 195 -8.62 -1.74 1.84
CA ILE A 195 -7.25 -2.29 1.99
C ILE A 195 -7.22 -3.43 3.00
N ARG A 196 -7.81 -3.25 4.19
CA ARG A 196 -7.86 -4.32 5.21
C ARG A 196 -8.65 -5.54 4.76
N GLN A 197 -9.74 -5.32 4.02
CA GLN A 197 -10.55 -6.42 3.46
C GLN A 197 -9.74 -7.21 2.44
N LEU A 198 -8.99 -6.53 1.57
CA LEU A 198 -8.07 -7.16 0.63
C LEU A 198 -7.01 -7.99 1.35
N GLU A 199 -6.32 -7.43 2.34
CA GLU A 199 -5.31 -8.16 3.13
C GLU A 199 -5.89 -9.40 3.80
N SER A 200 -7.07 -9.26 4.41
CA SER A 200 -7.79 -10.37 5.04
C SER A 200 -8.23 -11.43 4.01
N PHE A 201 -8.61 -11.01 2.80
CA PHE A 201 -9.01 -11.89 1.72
C PHE A 201 -7.81 -12.69 1.20
N MET A 202 -6.67 -12.03 0.94
CA MET A 202 -5.44 -12.69 0.47
C MET A 202 -4.85 -13.65 1.52
N SER A 203 -5.05 -13.35 2.81
CA SER A 203 -4.61 -14.21 3.92
C SER A 203 -5.59 -15.34 4.25
N ALA A 204 -6.74 -15.42 3.56
CA ALA A 204 -7.75 -16.41 3.86
C ALA A 204 -7.28 -17.83 3.51
N PRO A 205 -7.50 -18.85 4.37
CA PRO A 205 -7.15 -20.23 4.06
C PRO A 205 -7.80 -20.75 2.77
N ALA A 206 -9.00 -20.27 2.46
CA ALA A 206 -9.69 -20.62 1.22
C ALA A 206 -9.02 -20.02 -0.04
N PHE A 207 -8.39 -18.85 0.08
CA PHE A 207 -7.60 -18.27 -1.00
C PHE A 207 -6.37 -19.14 -1.27
N MET A 208 -5.56 -19.40 -0.24
CA MET A 208 -4.35 -20.22 -0.35
C MET A 208 -4.65 -21.65 -0.79
N GLY A 209 -5.71 -22.24 -0.24
CA GLY A 209 -6.13 -23.60 -0.55
C GLY A 209 -6.64 -23.78 -1.99
N SER A 210 -7.06 -22.72 -2.67
CA SER A 210 -7.52 -22.81 -4.06
C SER A 210 -6.42 -23.28 -5.02
N PHE A 211 -5.15 -22.95 -4.70
CA PHE A 211 -3.98 -23.35 -5.46
C PHE A 211 -3.50 -24.78 -5.18
N GLY A 212 -4.14 -25.50 -4.26
CA GLY A 212 -3.78 -26.86 -3.88
C GLY A 212 -2.42 -26.96 -3.17
N ASP A 213 -1.87 -28.17 -3.12
CA ASP A 213 -0.53 -28.43 -2.62
C ASP A 213 0.52 -27.84 -3.58
N HIS A 214 1.57 -27.22 -3.02
CA HIS A 214 2.69 -26.69 -3.80
C HIS A 214 3.40 -27.77 -4.62
N ALA A 215 3.47 -29.01 -4.10
CA ALA A 215 4.13 -30.13 -4.78
C ALA A 215 3.24 -30.86 -5.80
N ASP A 216 1.91 -30.69 -5.75
CA ASP A 216 0.96 -31.41 -6.59
C ASP A 216 -0.15 -30.50 -7.13
N GLU A 217 0.01 -30.07 -8.39
CA GLU A 217 -0.94 -29.19 -9.07
C GLU A 217 -2.32 -29.82 -9.27
N SER A 218 -2.43 -31.16 -9.24
CA SER A 218 -3.70 -31.86 -9.51
C SER A 218 -4.74 -31.64 -8.42
N THR A 219 -4.29 -31.27 -7.22
CA THR A 219 -5.12 -30.98 -6.05
C THR A 219 -5.79 -29.60 -6.12
N ALA A 220 -5.36 -28.74 -7.06
CA ALA A 220 -5.88 -27.39 -7.19
C ALA A 220 -7.24 -27.35 -7.91
N ASP A 221 -8.10 -26.45 -7.46
CA ASP A 221 -9.43 -26.26 -8.04
C ASP A 221 -9.41 -25.10 -9.04
N PRO A 222 -9.56 -25.36 -10.36
CA PRO A 222 -9.53 -24.32 -11.37
C PRO A 222 -10.62 -23.27 -11.18
N ALA A 223 -11.82 -23.69 -10.78
CA ALA A 223 -12.94 -22.77 -10.57
C ALA A 223 -12.69 -21.87 -9.35
N ALA A 224 -12.08 -22.41 -8.28
CA ALA A 224 -11.72 -21.63 -7.11
C ALA A 224 -10.61 -20.62 -7.41
N ILE A 225 -9.58 -20.99 -8.19
CA ILE A 225 -8.53 -20.06 -8.64
C ILE A 225 -9.15 -18.92 -9.47
N ALA A 226 -9.98 -19.25 -10.46
CA ALA A 226 -10.64 -18.23 -11.28
C ALA A 226 -11.57 -17.34 -10.44
N HIS A 227 -12.28 -17.91 -9.46
CA HIS A 227 -13.13 -17.15 -8.55
C HIS A 227 -12.33 -16.19 -7.68
N THR A 228 -11.24 -16.64 -7.07
CA THR A 228 -10.40 -15.81 -6.21
C THR A 228 -9.73 -14.68 -6.98
N ALA A 229 -9.26 -14.94 -8.21
CA ALA A 229 -8.75 -13.91 -9.12
C ALA A 229 -9.81 -12.85 -9.45
N ASN A 230 -11.05 -13.27 -9.74
CA ASN A 230 -12.15 -12.33 -9.97
C ASN A 230 -12.44 -11.47 -8.73
N ARG A 231 -12.45 -12.08 -7.53
CA ARG A 231 -12.66 -11.34 -6.27
C ARG A 231 -11.53 -10.36 -6.00
N LEU A 232 -10.29 -10.72 -6.33
CA LEU A 232 -9.15 -9.81 -6.24
C LEU A 232 -9.33 -8.58 -7.14
N MET A 233 -9.86 -8.78 -8.35
CA MET A 233 -10.15 -7.70 -9.29
C MET A 233 -11.35 -6.85 -8.89
N ASP A 234 -12.33 -7.40 -8.17
CA ASP A 234 -13.43 -6.60 -7.61
C ASP A 234 -12.90 -5.53 -6.61
N TYR A 235 -11.82 -5.81 -5.88
CA TYR A 235 -11.15 -4.79 -5.04
C TYR A 235 -10.46 -3.72 -5.88
N HIS A 236 -9.84 -4.08 -7.01
CA HIS A 236 -9.24 -3.13 -7.94
C HIS A 236 -10.30 -2.17 -8.51
N ASP A 237 -11.44 -2.72 -8.95
CA ASP A 237 -12.61 -1.95 -9.37
C ASP A 237 -13.06 -0.99 -8.26
N ARG A 238 -13.11 -1.47 -7.01
CA ARG A 238 -13.50 -0.65 -5.86
C ARG A 238 -12.54 0.52 -5.60
N PHE A 239 -11.23 0.31 -5.71
CA PHE A 239 -10.26 1.39 -5.59
C PHE A 239 -10.43 2.44 -6.69
N LEU A 240 -10.73 1.99 -7.91
CA LEU A 240 -10.94 2.88 -9.05
C LEU A 240 -12.19 3.75 -8.83
N GLU A 241 -13.30 3.14 -8.41
CA GLU A 241 -14.52 3.87 -8.03
C GLU A 241 -14.25 4.92 -6.94
N LEU A 242 -13.44 4.58 -5.94
CA LEU A 242 -13.09 5.51 -4.86
C LEU A 242 -12.24 6.69 -5.38
N SER A 243 -11.29 6.44 -6.28
CA SER A 243 -10.50 7.50 -6.93
C SER A 243 -11.38 8.42 -7.77
N GLU A 244 -12.28 7.85 -8.58
CA GLU A 244 -13.23 8.61 -9.41
C GLU A 244 -14.16 9.47 -8.55
N ARG A 245 -14.77 8.90 -7.50
CA ARG A 245 -15.61 9.65 -6.55
C ARG A 245 -14.86 10.80 -5.89
N CYS A 246 -13.57 10.64 -5.60
CA CYS A 246 -12.75 11.72 -5.06
C CYS A 246 -12.55 12.85 -6.09
N ARG A 247 -12.40 12.52 -7.37
CA ARG A 247 -12.14 13.47 -8.47
C ARG A 247 -13.38 14.21 -8.94
N GLU A 248 -14.56 13.62 -8.75
CA GLU A 248 -15.86 14.25 -8.99
C GLU A 248 -16.18 15.39 -8.02
N LEU A 249 -15.44 15.49 -6.91
CA LEU A 249 -15.62 16.56 -5.94
C LEU A 249 -15.13 17.91 -6.49
N SER A 250 -16.02 18.89 -6.48
CA SER A 250 -15.70 20.28 -6.77
C SER A 250 -15.89 21.11 -5.50
N ALA A 251 -14.83 21.78 -5.06
CA ALA A 251 -14.80 22.61 -3.87
C ALA A 251 -14.21 23.99 -4.20
N PRO A 252 -14.42 25.01 -3.34
CA PRO A 252 -13.76 26.30 -3.45
C PRO A 252 -12.25 26.18 -3.65
N SER A 253 -11.66 27.12 -4.39
CA SER A 253 -10.25 27.07 -4.82
C SER A 253 -9.26 26.98 -3.64
N GLU A 254 -9.64 27.49 -2.47
CA GLU A 254 -8.90 27.36 -1.21
C GLU A 254 -8.66 25.90 -0.76
N HIS A 255 -9.50 24.96 -1.19
CA HIS A 255 -9.39 23.53 -0.87
C HIS A 255 -8.83 22.67 -2.00
N SER A 256 -8.48 23.27 -3.15
CA SER A 256 -7.95 22.57 -4.33
C SER A 256 -6.70 21.73 -4.01
N GLY A 257 -5.80 22.25 -3.17
CA GLY A 257 -4.60 21.53 -2.74
C GLY A 257 -4.90 20.30 -1.88
N LEU A 258 -5.97 20.33 -1.09
CA LEU A 258 -6.41 19.15 -0.32
C LEU A 258 -7.00 18.08 -1.24
N LEU A 259 -7.84 18.48 -2.21
CA LEU A 259 -8.38 17.56 -3.20
C LEU A 259 -7.27 16.92 -4.05
N ALA A 260 -6.22 17.66 -4.39
CA ALA A 260 -5.07 17.11 -5.10
C ALA A 260 -4.26 16.10 -4.27
N ASP A 261 -4.06 16.36 -2.97
CA ASP A 261 -3.41 15.39 -2.08
C ASP A 261 -4.23 14.11 -1.95
N TYR A 262 -5.57 14.24 -1.83
CA TYR A 262 -6.48 13.10 -1.79
C TYR A 262 -6.48 12.30 -3.09
N ALA A 263 -6.56 12.95 -4.26
CA ALA A 263 -6.49 12.25 -5.54
C ALA A 263 -5.22 11.39 -5.65
N ARG A 264 -4.06 11.96 -5.29
CA ARG A 264 -2.78 11.22 -5.27
C ARG A 264 -2.79 10.03 -4.32
N LEU A 265 -3.38 10.18 -3.14
CA LEU A 265 -3.50 9.10 -2.17
C LEU A 265 -4.32 7.93 -2.72
N PHE A 266 -5.40 8.22 -3.44
CA PHE A 266 -6.30 7.21 -4.00
C PHE A 266 -5.76 6.55 -5.27
N ASP A 267 -4.78 7.15 -5.93
CA ASP A 267 -4.09 6.55 -7.08
C ASP A 267 -3.05 5.49 -6.66
N MET A 268 -2.50 5.55 -5.45
CA MET A 268 -1.41 4.64 -5.04
C MET A 268 -1.80 3.14 -5.05
N PRO A 269 -2.99 2.74 -4.56
CA PRO A 269 -3.41 1.35 -4.67
C PRO A 269 -3.61 0.91 -6.12
N LEU A 270 -4.10 1.79 -6.99
CA LEU A 270 -4.27 1.50 -8.42
C LEU A 270 -2.92 1.21 -9.08
N GLN A 271 -1.94 2.06 -8.82
CA GLN A 271 -0.57 1.85 -9.29
C GLN A 271 0.02 0.54 -8.73
N SER A 272 -0.18 0.26 -7.44
CA SER A 272 0.30 -0.97 -6.80
C SER A 272 -0.28 -2.23 -7.45
N TYR A 273 -1.58 -2.20 -7.82
CA TYR A 273 -2.24 -3.28 -8.56
C TYR A 273 -1.68 -3.46 -9.97
N GLN A 274 -1.49 -2.37 -10.71
CA GLN A 274 -0.91 -2.43 -12.05
C GLN A 274 0.50 -3.02 -12.01
N GLU A 275 1.35 -2.55 -11.10
CA GLU A 275 2.71 -3.05 -10.91
C GLU A 275 2.72 -4.54 -10.56
N PHE A 276 1.84 -4.97 -9.64
CA PHE A 276 1.69 -6.37 -9.28
C PHE A 276 1.27 -7.24 -10.48
N ILE A 277 0.24 -6.82 -11.23
CA ILE A 277 -0.26 -7.61 -12.37
C ILE A 277 0.80 -7.70 -13.46
N THR A 278 1.46 -6.58 -13.79
CA THR A 278 2.56 -6.59 -14.76
C THR A 278 3.69 -7.53 -14.31
N GLU A 279 4.14 -7.45 -13.07
CA GLU A 279 5.17 -8.34 -12.55
C GLU A 279 4.75 -9.81 -12.55
N PHE A 280 3.48 -10.09 -12.22
CA PHE A 280 2.94 -11.44 -12.21
C PHE A 280 2.87 -12.05 -13.61
N VAL A 281 2.37 -11.28 -14.59
CA VAL A 281 2.32 -11.67 -16.01
C VAL A 281 3.73 -11.93 -16.54
N GLU A 282 4.68 -11.03 -16.29
CA GLU A 282 6.08 -11.22 -16.72
C GLU A 282 6.68 -12.52 -16.19
N VAL A 283 6.37 -12.89 -14.95
CA VAL A 283 6.83 -14.17 -14.38
C VAL A 283 6.19 -15.34 -15.10
N VAL A 284 4.88 -15.33 -15.30
CA VAL A 284 4.15 -16.43 -15.96
C VAL A 284 4.62 -16.61 -17.41
N GLU A 285 4.79 -15.53 -18.16
CA GLU A 285 5.29 -15.57 -19.55
C GLU A 285 6.76 -15.99 -19.64
N GLY A 286 7.56 -15.73 -18.60
CA GLY A 286 8.97 -16.14 -18.53
C GLY A 286 9.18 -17.61 -18.16
N LEU A 287 8.18 -18.27 -17.53
CA LEU A 287 8.29 -19.66 -17.06
C LEU A 287 8.70 -20.66 -18.15
N PRO A 288 8.14 -20.63 -19.38
CA PRO A 288 8.55 -21.52 -20.46
C PRO A 288 10.05 -21.44 -20.77
N GLN A 289 10.63 -20.25 -20.77
CA GLN A 289 12.04 -20.05 -21.10
C GLN A 289 12.96 -20.51 -19.95
N LEU A 290 12.53 -20.28 -18.71
CA LEU A 290 13.23 -20.72 -17.50
C LEU A 290 13.28 -22.26 -17.40
N LEU A 291 12.14 -22.92 -17.59
CA LEU A 291 12.01 -24.37 -17.43
C LEU A 291 12.70 -25.16 -18.55
N LYS A 292 12.97 -24.56 -19.71
CA LYS A 292 13.84 -25.14 -20.74
C LYS A 292 15.28 -25.37 -20.26
N HIS A 293 15.77 -24.57 -19.31
CA HIS A 293 17.17 -24.56 -18.88
C HIS A 293 17.35 -24.99 -17.41
N ALA A 294 16.28 -24.93 -16.61
CA ALA A 294 16.32 -25.30 -15.20
C ALA A 294 16.25 -26.81 -15.00
N SER A 295 17.26 -27.38 -14.33
CA SER A 295 17.25 -28.77 -13.86
C SER A 295 17.14 -28.79 -12.33
N GLY A 296 15.94 -28.58 -11.78
CA GLY A 296 15.67 -28.66 -10.34
C GLY A 296 14.61 -27.68 -9.83
N VAL A 297 14.40 -27.69 -8.50
CA VAL A 297 13.52 -26.73 -7.81
C VAL A 297 14.14 -25.34 -7.94
N THR A 298 13.49 -24.47 -8.71
CA THR A 298 13.92 -23.07 -8.89
C THR A 298 13.00 -22.18 -8.07
N GLU A 299 13.51 -21.60 -7.00
CA GLU A 299 12.79 -20.57 -6.25
C GLU A 299 12.81 -19.26 -7.04
N LEU A 300 11.66 -18.89 -7.62
CA LEU A 300 11.51 -17.67 -8.41
C LEU A 300 11.31 -16.41 -7.52
N GLY A 301 11.45 -16.52 -6.21
CA GLY A 301 11.11 -15.45 -5.27
C GLY A 301 9.61 -15.23 -5.14
N ALA A 302 9.19 -14.57 -4.05
CA ALA A 302 7.78 -14.30 -3.80
C ALA A 302 7.31 -13.06 -4.57
N ILE A 303 6.21 -13.17 -5.31
CA ILE A 303 5.51 -12.02 -5.87
C ILE A 303 4.55 -11.51 -4.80
N VAL A 304 4.83 -10.32 -4.28
CA VAL A 304 4.05 -9.72 -3.18
C VAL A 304 3.28 -8.53 -3.72
N MET A 305 1.95 -8.56 -3.55
CA MET A 305 1.13 -7.37 -3.70
C MET A 305 1.26 -6.54 -2.43
N GLU A 306 1.91 -5.38 -2.53
CA GLU A 306 1.99 -4.42 -1.43
C GLU A 306 1.20 -3.19 -1.81
N ILE A 307 0.17 -2.86 -1.04
CA ILE A 307 -0.61 -1.64 -1.26
C ILE A 307 0.10 -0.49 -0.55
N GLY A 308 0.79 0.34 -1.34
CA GLY A 308 1.51 1.50 -0.81
C GLY A 308 0.56 2.61 -0.33
N LEU A 309 0.85 3.17 0.84
CA LEU A 309 0.29 4.44 1.31
C LEU A 309 1.43 5.36 1.75
N ASP A 310 1.51 6.56 1.17
CA ASP A 310 2.49 7.57 1.58
C ASP A 310 2.10 8.15 2.94
N GLU A 311 2.80 7.74 3.99
CA GLU A 311 2.58 8.24 5.35
C GLU A 311 2.72 9.76 5.47
N ASP A 312 3.66 10.37 4.73
CA ASP A 312 3.92 11.79 4.80
C ASP A 312 2.82 12.57 4.08
N LEU A 313 2.28 12.02 3.00
CA LEU A 313 1.04 12.50 2.39
C LEU A 313 -0.14 12.40 3.36
N LEU A 314 -0.33 11.26 4.04
CA LEU A 314 -1.39 11.08 5.05
C LEU A 314 -1.27 12.10 6.19
N LYS A 315 -0.07 12.27 6.76
CA LYS A 315 0.20 13.26 7.82
C LYS A 315 -0.15 14.68 7.36
N ARG A 316 0.21 15.03 6.12
CA ARG A 316 -0.11 16.33 5.51
C ARG A 316 -1.62 16.51 5.30
N ILE A 317 -2.33 15.49 4.84
CA ILE A 317 -3.78 15.48 4.69
C ILE A 317 -4.47 15.73 6.04
N PHE A 318 -4.13 14.97 7.07
CA PHE A 318 -4.72 15.14 8.41
C PHE A 318 -4.47 16.54 8.97
N LYS A 319 -3.26 17.09 8.78
CA LYS A 319 -2.94 18.46 9.20
C LYS A 319 -3.78 19.52 8.49
N ARG A 320 -4.15 19.31 7.22
CA ARG A 320 -5.00 20.22 6.45
C ARG A 320 -6.47 20.08 6.85
N LEU A 321 -6.95 18.86 7.07
CA LEU A 321 -8.31 18.60 7.55
C LEU A 321 -8.57 19.24 8.92
N ASP A 322 -7.64 19.10 9.87
CA ASP A 322 -7.76 19.69 11.22
C ASP A 322 -7.89 21.22 11.18
N LYS A 323 -7.33 21.89 10.16
CA LYS A 323 -7.51 23.33 9.96
C LYS A 323 -8.91 23.68 9.44
N ILE A 324 -9.48 22.85 8.58
CA ILE A 324 -10.78 23.08 7.95
C ILE A 324 -11.92 22.78 8.94
N THR A 325 -11.76 21.79 9.81
CA THR A 325 -12.76 21.46 10.84
C THR A 325 -12.78 22.43 12.01
N LYS A 326 -11.70 23.20 12.22
CA LYS A 326 -11.59 24.24 13.27
C LYS A 326 -11.94 25.66 12.80
N ALA A 327 -12.11 25.85 11.50
CA ALA A 327 -12.51 27.12 10.88
C ALA A 327 -14.03 27.23 10.82
#